data_AF-A0A327JXH8-F1
#
_entry.id   AF-A0A327JXH8-F1
#
_cell.length_a   1.000
_cell.length_b   1.000
_cell.length_c   1.000
_cell.angle_alpha   90.00
_cell.angle_beta   90.00
_cell.angle_gamma   90.00
#
_symmetry.space_group_name_H-M   'P 1'
#
loop_
_entity.id
_entity.type
_entity.pdbx_description
1 polymer ?
#
loop_
_entity_poly.entity_id
_entity_poly.type
_entity_poly.pdbx_seq_one_letter_code
_entity_poly.pdbx_strand_id
1 'polypeptide(L)'
;MSFLANANRRFGKIAVAAGLALVAASAAGAQSSALNGNGRCVLVVDGATYIDGSCIIDLQANGDFDFDDGRLKTECAEFDLGPDECSMANTRVMRNGTFGSLSITGPDAGIMFWNEGRYLHGQARIGNLHRRGACWQNDRARLCAYR
;
A
#
# COMPACT_ATOMS: atom_id res chain seq x y z
N MET A 1 -69.97 -60.38 -19.90
CA MET A 1 -69.49 -59.14 -19.26
C MET A 1 -67.99 -59.26 -19.15
N SER A 2 -67.28 -58.37 -19.85
CA SER A 2 -65.86 -58.44 -20.16
C SER A 2 -64.97 -58.24 -18.94
N PHE A 3 -63.99 -59.13 -18.78
CA PHE A 3 -62.83 -58.94 -17.92
C PHE A 3 -61.64 -58.47 -18.76
N LEU A 4 -60.87 -57.55 -18.19
CA LEU A 4 -59.41 -57.57 -18.03
C LEU A 4 -58.81 -56.18 -18.22
N ALA A 5 -58.28 -55.67 -17.12
CA ALA A 5 -57.53 -54.42 -17.01
C ALA A 5 -56.18 -54.54 -17.75
N ASN A 6 -55.85 -53.46 -18.46
CA ASN A 6 -54.69 -53.33 -19.34
C ASN A 6 -53.42 -52.96 -18.57
N ALA A 7 -52.28 -53.46 -19.06
CA ALA A 7 -51.00 -53.58 -18.39
C ALA A 7 -49.97 -52.50 -18.77
N ASN A 8 -49.11 -52.20 -17.78
CA ASN A 8 -47.66 -51.93 -17.84
C ASN A 8 -47.00 -50.97 -18.86
N ARG A 9 -46.51 -49.85 -18.27
CA ARG A 9 -45.13 -49.31 -18.27
C ARG A 9 -44.23 -49.54 -19.51
N ARG A 10 -43.78 -48.45 -20.11
CA ARG A 10 -42.38 -48.28 -20.56
C ARG A 10 -41.89 -46.85 -20.30
N PHE A 11 -40.93 -46.72 -19.39
CA PHE A 11 -40.20 -45.49 -19.14
C PHE A 11 -39.19 -45.27 -20.28
N GLY A 12 -39.37 -44.18 -21.03
CA GLY A 12 -38.44 -43.74 -22.07
C GLY A 12 -37.16 -43.19 -21.44
N LYS A 13 -36.02 -43.70 -21.90
CA LYS A 13 -34.69 -43.17 -21.60
C LYS A 13 -34.51 -41.85 -22.35
N ILE A 14 -34.47 -40.73 -21.64
CA ILE A 14 -33.98 -39.46 -22.20
C ILE A 14 -32.57 -39.26 -21.64
N ALA A 15 -31.57 -39.57 -22.46
CA ALA A 15 -30.22 -39.09 -22.28
C ALA A 15 -30.18 -37.66 -22.84
N VAL A 16 -30.01 -36.66 -21.99
CA VAL A 16 -29.62 -35.31 -22.42
C VAL A 16 -28.22 -35.07 -21.86
N ALA A 17 -27.33 -34.78 -22.81
CA ALA A 17 -25.90 -34.65 -22.63
C ALA A 17 -25.54 -33.58 -21.61
N ALA A 18 -24.50 -33.87 -20.83
CA ALA A 18 -23.82 -32.96 -19.94
C ALA A 18 -23.24 -31.78 -20.75
N GLY A 19 -23.86 -30.61 -20.63
CA GLY A 19 -23.27 -29.33 -21.02
C GLY A 19 -22.65 -28.67 -19.80
N LEU A 20 -21.46 -29.12 -19.40
CA LEU A 20 -20.68 -28.47 -18.34
C LEU A 20 -19.98 -27.24 -18.94
N ALA A 21 -20.63 -26.07 -18.85
CA ALA A 21 -19.97 -24.81 -19.20
C ALA A 21 -18.94 -24.47 -18.12
N LEU A 22 -17.66 -24.76 -18.37
CA LEU A 22 -16.55 -24.22 -17.58
C LEU A 22 -16.50 -22.70 -17.83
N VAL A 23 -17.03 -21.92 -16.88
CA VAL A 23 -16.70 -20.50 -16.80
C VAL A 23 -15.26 -20.43 -16.28
N ALA A 24 -14.30 -20.24 -17.19
CA ALA A 24 -12.93 -19.93 -16.82
C ALA A 24 -12.93 -18.54 -16.16
N ALA A 25 -12.99 -18.51 -14.83
CA ALA A 25 -12.70 -17.32 -14.06
C ALA A 25 -11.21 -16.98 -14.30
N SER A 26 -10.96 -15.98 -15.15
CA SER A 26 -9.64 -15.37 -15.26
C SER A 26 -9.32 -14.71 -13.94
N ALA A 27 -8.57 -15.40 -13.07
CA ALA A 27 -7.88 -14.77 -11.96
C ALA A 27 -6.90 -13.77 -12.57
N ALA A 28 -7.25 -12.49 -12.54
CA ALA A 28 -6.28 -11.42 -12.72
C ALA A 28 -5.26 -11.60 -11.60
N GLY A 29 -4.10 -12.18 -11.92
CA GLY A 29 -2.99 -12.27 -10.99
C GLY A 29 -2.62 -10.87 -10.56
N ALA A 30 -2.93 -10.53 -9.31
CA ALA A 30 -2.36 -9.35 -8.68
C ALA A 30 -0.84 -9.57 -8.69
N GLN A 31 -0.15 -8.85 -9.57
CA GLN A 31 1.30 -8.83 -9.59
C GLN A 31 1.75 -8.09 -8.35
N SER A 32 2.16 -8.83 -7.32
CA SER A 32 2.86 -8.28 -6.17
C SER A 32 4.23 -7.81 -6.66
N SER A 33 4.31 -6.54 -7.09
CA SER A 33 5.60 -5.86 -7.14
C SER A 33 6.09 -5.83 -5.69
N ALA A 34 7.06 -6.68 -5.36
CA ALA A 34 7.80 -6.56 -4.12
C ALA A 34 8.50 -5.20 -4.16
N LEU A 35 7.81 -4.18 -3.65
CA LEU A 35 8.44 -2.93 -3.29
C LEU A 35 9.52 -3.27 -2.26
N ASN A 36 10.67 -2.63 -2.41
CA ASN A 36 11.84 -2.79 -1.55
C ASN A 36 11.56 -2.18 -0.17
N GLY A 37 10.58 -2.73 0.56
CA GLY A 37 10.14 -2.29 1.87
C GLY A 37 10.21 -3.44 2.86
N ASN A 38 10.54 -3.12 4.11
CA ASN A 38 10.62 -4.08 5.21
C ASN A 38 9.35 -4.05 6.10
N GLY A 39 8.28 -3.40 5.62
CA GLY A 39 7.00 -3.30 6.32
C GLY A 39 5.88 -2.75 5.44
N ARG A 40 4.73 -2.49 6.07
CA ARG A 40 3.56 -1.83 5.46
C ARG A 40 3.27 -0.53 6.19
N CYS A 41 3.00 0.52 5.43
CA CYS A 41 2.62 1.82 5.96
C CYS A 41 1.26 2.26 5.43
N VAL A 42 0.54 3.02 6.25
CA VAL A 42 -0.58 3.86 5.81
C VAL A 42 -0.30 5.27 6.31
N LEU A 43 -0.18 6.22 5.38
CA LEU A 43 -0.06 7.64 5.69
C LEU A 43 -1.21 8.40 5.04
N VAL A 44 -2.05 8.99 5.90
CA VAL A 44 -3.10 9.92 5.51
C VAL A 44 -2.80 11.28 6.14
N VAL A 45 -2.84 12.36 5.37
CA VAL A 45 -2.70 13.73 5.84
C VAL A 45 -3.78 14.60 5.21
N ASP A 46 -4.52 15.33 6.04
CA ASP A 46 -5.63 16.21 5.65
C ASP A 46 -6.67 15.50 4.75
N GLY A 47 -6.91 14.21 5.03
CA GLY A 47 -7.84 13.36 4.28
C GLY A 47 -7.28 12.72 3.00
N ALA A 48 -6.08 13.12 2.54
CA ALA A 48 -5.43 12.53 1.38
C ALA A 48 -4.49 11.39 1.78
N THR A 49 -4.57 10.26 1.07
CA THR A 49 -3.67 9.12 1.24
C THR A 49 -2.39 9.32 0.43
N TYR A 50 -1.25 9.29 1.09
CA TYR A 50 0.08 9.41 0.48
C TYR A 50 0.81 8.07 0.41
N ILE A 51 0.59 7.21 1.40
CA ILE A 51 1.12 5.85 1.44
C ILE A 51 -0.03 4.90 1.81
N ASP A 52 -0.22 3.85 1.02
CA ASP A 52 -1.02 2.67 1.39
C ASP A 52 -0.39 1.45 0.72
N GLY A 53 0.56 0.83 1.43
CA GLY A 53 1.29 -0.29 0.88
C GLY A 53 2.64 -0.51 1.54
N SER A 54 3.51 -1.21 0.83
CA SER A 54 4.86 -1.48 1.28
C SER A 54 5.65 -0.19 1.50
N CYS A 55 6.44 -0.16 2.55
CA CYS A 55 7.36 0.94 2.88
C CYS A 55 8.61 0.38 3.55
N ILE A 56 9.68 1.17 3.53
CA ILE A 56 10.85 0.98 4.38
C ILE A 56 10.54 1.62 5.73
N ILE A 57 10.83 0.91 6.81
CA ILE A 57 10.75 1.35 8.20
C ILE A 57 12.12 1.13 8.84
N ASP A 58 12.82 2.22 9.12
CA ASP A 58 14.12 2.19 9.79
C ASP A 58 13.94 2.53 11.26
N LEU A 59 13.69 1.49 12.07
CA LEU A 59 13.43 1.59 13.50
C LEU A 59 14.72 1.72 14.30
N GLN A 60 14.79 2.76 15.12
CA GLN A 60 15.88 3.04 16.05
C GLN A 60 15.63 2.40 17.42
N ALA A 61 16.69 2.25 18.22
CA ALA A 61 16.62 1.59 19.54
C ALA A 61 15.69 2.30 20.55
N ASN A 62 15.52 3.61 20.42
CA ASN A 62 14.61 4.42 21.24
C ASN A 62 13.15 4.37 20.76
N GLY A 63 12.88 3.67 19.66
CA GLY A 63 11.55 3.55 19.05
C GLY A 63 11.23 4.63 18.02
N ASP A 64 12.09 5.64 17.84
CA ASP A 64 11.98 6.55 16.70
C ASP A 64 12.14 5.78 15.40
N PHE A 65 11.53 6.25 14.32
CA PHE A 65 11.71 5.59 13.04
C PHE A 65 11.53 6.53 11.86
N ASP A 66 12.26 6.22 10.80
CA ASP A 66 12.03 6.78 9.47
C ASP A 66 11.12 5.86 8.67
N PHE A 67 10.34 6.45 7.76
CA PHE A 67 9.51 5.74 6.81
C PHE A 67 9.70 6.29 5.40
N ASP A 68 9.70 5.40 4.40
CA ASP A 68 9.83 5.76 2.99
C ASP A 68 9.01 4.81 2.11
N ASP A 69 8.23 5.34 1.17
CA ASP A 69 7.49 4.53 0.19
C ASP A 69 8.38 3.95 -0.94
N GLY A 70 9.65 4.34 -0.99
CA GLY A 70 10.66 3.93 -1.97
C GLY A 70 10.40 4.51 -3.36
N ARG A 71 9.49 5.48 -3.50
CA ARG A 71 9.06 5.99 -4.80
C ARG A 71 9.81 7.22 -5.22
N LEU A 72 10.41 7.99 -4.31
CA LEU A 72 11.10 9.21 -4.68
C LEU A 72 12.25 8.86 -5.65
N LYS A 73 12.24 9.46 -6.84
CA LYS A 73 13.34 9.36 -7.79
C LYS A 73 13.83 10.75 -8.09
N THR A 74 15.13 10.96 -7.91
CA THR A 74 15.81 12.21 -8.19
C THR A 74 16.88 12.01 -9.25
N GLU A 75 17.12 13.04 -10.04
CA GLU A 75 18.24 13.10 -10.99
C GLU A 75 18.90 14.47 -10.91
N CYS A 76 20.14 14.53 -11.37
CA CYS A 76 20.87 15.77 -11.48
C CYS A 76 20.37 16.53 -12.70
N ALA A 77 19.93 17.76 -12.45
CA ALA A 77 19.29 18.64 -13.43
C ALA A 77 20.24 19.14 -14.51
N GLU A 78 21.54 19.15 -14.21
CA GLU A 78 22.58 19.70 -15.05
C GLU A 78 23.35 18.54 -15.69
N PHE A 79 23.28 18.47 -17.02
CA PHE A 79 23.73 17.33 -17.81
C PHE A 79 25.25 17.16 -17.81
N ASP A 80 25.98 18.21 -17.42
CA ASP A 80 27.45 18.28 -17.45
C ASP A 80 28.10 18.11 -16.06
N LEU A 81 27.31 18.04 -14.98
CA LEU A 81 27.83 17.74 -13.66
C LEU A 81 27.96 16.24 -13.48
N GLY A 82 29.16 15.78 -13.12
CA GLY A 82 29.36 14.40 -12.69
C GLY A 82 28.49 14.06 -11.47
N PRO A 83 28.24 12.77 -11.18
CA PRO A 83 27.43 12.35 -10.02
C PRO A 83 27.97 12.90 -8.69
N ASP A 84 29.28 13.17 -8.62
CA ASP A 84 29.97 13.71 -7.45
C ASP A 84 29.83 15.24 -7.29
N GLU A 85 29.38 15.94 -8.34
CA GLU A 85 29.22 17.40 -8.37
C GLU A 85 27.75 17.84 -8.22
N CYS A 86 26.85 16.86 -8.11
CA CYS A 86 25.43 17.11 -7.98
C CYS A 86 25.09 17.61 -6.58
N SER A 87 25.19 18.93 -6.40
CA SER A 87 24.70 19.58 -5.20
C SER A 87 23.16 19.44 -5.09
N MET A 88 22.63 19.53 -3.87
CA MET A 88 21.18 19.55 -3.65
C MET A 88 20.48 20.68 -4.43
N ALA A 89 21.18 21.78 -4.73
CA ALA A 89 20.64 22.88 -5.53
C ALA A 89 20.36 22.46 -7.00
N ASN A 90 21.08 21.46 -7.50
CA ASN A 90 20.96 20.95 -8.87
C ASN A 90 20.19 19.62 -8.93
N THR A 91 19.58 19.18 -7.82
CA THR A 91 18.76 17.97 -7.80
C THR A 91 17.32 18.27 -8.21
N ARG A 92 16.76 17.48 -9.11
CA ARG A 92 15.34 17.55 -9.51
C ARG A 92 14.61 16.27 -9.15
N VAL A 93 13.35 16.43 -8.72
CA VAL A 93 12.41 15.32 -8.51
C VAL A 93 11.91 14.86 -9.88
N MET A 94 12.26 13.64 -10.26
CA MET A 94 11.79 12.98 -11.49
C MET A 94 10.53 12.17 -11.25
N ARG A 95 10.37 11.67 -10.02
CA ARG A 95 9.16 10.99 -9.57
C ARG A 95 8.95 11.30 -8.10
N ASN A 96 7.75 11.73 -7.76
CA ASN A 96 7.33 11.94 -6.38
C ASN A 96 7.40 10.63 -5.57
N GLY A 97 7.75 10.77 -4.31
CA GLY A 97 7.62 9.75 -3.28
C GLY A 97 7.43 10.40 -1.94
N THR A 98 6.98 9.61 -0.98
CA THR A 98 6.62 10.08 0.35
C THR A 98 7.51 9.42 1.38
N PHE A 99 8.15 10.24 2.20
CA PHE A 99 8.98 9.80 3.30
C PHE A 99 8.92 10.79 4.46
N GLY A 100 9.40 10.36 5.62
CA GLY A 100 9.46 11.18 6.82
C GLY A 100 10.02 10.44 8.01
N SER A 101 9.97 11.12 9.16
CA SER A 101 10.50 10.65 10.44
C SER A 101 9.45 10.85 11.52
N LEU A 102 9.31 9.86 12.41
CA LEU A 102 8.55 9.99 13.64
C LEU A 102 9.50 9.90 14.84
N SER A 103 9.49 10.94 15.67
CA SER A 103 10.16 10.94 16.97
C SER A 103 9.15 10.69 18.10
N ILE A 104 9.44 9.73 18.96
CA ILE A 104 8.68 9.43 20.16
C ILE A 104 9.13 10.39 21.26
N THR A 105 8.20 11.23 21.72
CA THR A 105 8.44 12.24 22.77
C THR A 105 7.87 11.85 24.13
N GLY A 106 7.24 10.68 24.23
CA GLY A 106 6.68 10.12 25.46
C GLY A 106 5.96 8.79 25.19
N PRO A 107 5.43 8.11 26.21
CA PRO A 107 4.85 6.76 26.06
C PRO A 107 3.80 6.63 24.95
N ASP A 108 2.97 7.66 24.77
CA ASP A 108 1.93 7.74 23.73
C ASP A 108 1.95 9.08 22.99
N ALA A 109 3.11 9.73 22.92
CA ALA A 109 3.26 11.04 22.30
C ALA A 109 4.42 11.04 21.29
N GLY A 110 4.21 11.64 20.13
CA GLY A 110 5.24 11.76 19.11
C GLY A 110 5.06 12.98 18.21
N ILE A 111 6.09 13.28 17.44
CA ILE A 111 6.10 14.35 16.45
C ILE A 111 6.58 13.74 15.13
N MET A 112 5.88 14.06 14.04
CA MET A 112 6.26 13.61 12.71
C MET A 112 6.71 14.77 11.84
N PHE A 113 7.76 14.55 11.06
CA PHE A 113 8.17 15.39 9.95
C PHE A 113 8.07 14.59 8.66
N TRP A 114 7.69 15.24 7.56
CA TRP A 114 7.52 14.57 6.27
C TRP A 114 7.72 15.53 5.11
N ASN A 115 7.82 14.98 3.91
CA ASN A 115 8.19 15.72 2.71
C ASN A 115 6.99 16.22 1.87
N GLU A 116 5.78 16.16 2.42
CA GLU A 116 4.52 16.51 1.74
C GLU A 116 4.31 15.79 0.39
N GLY A 117 4.95 14.61 0.22
CA GLY A 117 4.86 13.76 -0.95
C GLY A 117 5.53 14.29 -2.23
N ARG A 118 6.19 15.46 -2.17
CA ARG A 118 6.79 16.09 -3.38
C ARG A 118 8.14 16.75 -3.16
N TYR A 119 8.52 16.99 -1.91
CA TYR A 119 9.77 17.69 -1.60
C TYR A 119 10.91 16.70 -1.35
N LEU A 120 12.13 17.23 -1.44
CA LEU A 120 13.38 16.48 -1.24
C LEU A 120 13.76 16.31 0.23
N HIS A 121 13.07 16.99 1.14
CA HIS A 121 13.37 16.97 2.57
C HIS A 121 12.10 16.83 3.39
N GLY A 122 12.22 16.21 4.57
CA GLY A 122 11.16 16.12 5.56
C GLY A 122 10.94 17.44 6.30
N GLN A 123 10.57 18.52 5.60
CA GLN A 123 10.50 19.86 6.22
C GLN A 123 9.20 20.12 6.98
N ALA A 124 8.11 19.44 6.63
CA ALA A 124 6.80 19.78 7.16
C ALA A 124 6.57 19.08 8.49
N ARG A 125 6.38 19.86 9.55
CA ARG A 125 5.99 19.32 10.87
C ARG A 125 4.50 19.01 10.88
N ILE A 126 4.15 17.77 11.18
CA ILE A 126 2.82 17.40 11.67
C ILE A 126 2.81 17.61 13.17
N GLY A 127 1.74 18.23 13.67
CA GLY A 127 1.56 18.53 15.10
C GLY A 127 1.66 17.27 15.97
N ASN A 128 1.49 17.45 17.28
CA ASN A 128 1.63 16.34 18.22
C ASN A 128 0.70 15.19 17.83
N LEU A 129 1.25 13.99 17.79
CA LEU A 129 0.57 12.74 17.47
C LEU A 129 0.42 11.90 18.72
N HIS A 130 -0.67 11.14 18.79
CA HIS A 130 -0.91 10.18 19.84
C HIS A 130 -0.90 8.76 19.30
N ARG A 131 -0.32 7.85 20.08
CA ARG A 131 -0.29 6.43 19.74
C ARG A 131 -1.66 5.78 19.97
N ARG A 132 -2.13 5.04 18.98
CA ARG A 132 -3.36 4.24 18.99
C ARG A 132 -3.09 2.92 18.25
N GLY A 133 -2.75 1.88 19.00
CA GLY A 133 -2.31 0.60 18.43
C GLY A 133 -1.01 0.77 17.63
N ALA A 134 -1.03 0.38 16.36
CA ALA A 134 0.10 0.54 15.44
C ALA A 134 0.18 1.94 14.79
N CYS A 135 -0.77 2.83 15.09
CA CYS A 135 -0.89 4.12 14.43
C CYS A 135 -0.51 5.28 15.35
N TRP A 136 0.06 6.32 14.76
CA TRP A 136 0.29 7.63 15.33
C TRP A 136 -0.62 8.62 14.64
N GLN A 137 -1.49 9.29 15.40
CA GLN A 137 -2.56 10.08 14.81
C GLN A 137 -2.94 11.33 15.59
N ASN A 138 -3.49 12.30 14.87
CA ASN A 138 -4.24 13.45 15.37
C ASN A 138 -5.38 13.77 14.37
N ASP A 139 -6.02 14.93 14.50
CA ASP A 139 -7.15 15.30 13.65
C ASP A 139 -6.78 15.47 12.16
N ARG A 140 -5.49 15.70 11.87
CA ARG A 140 -4.98 15.95 10.52
C ARG A 140 -4.33 14.74 9.89
N ALA A 141 -3.62 13.94 10.68
CA ALA A 141 -2.74 12.92 10.15
C ALA A 141 -2.92 11.58 10.85
N ARG A 142 -2.67 10.51 10.10
CA ARG A 142 -2.56 9.14 10.60
C ARG A 142 -1.44 8.43 9.88
N LEU A 143 -0.40 8.04 10.64
CA LEU A 143 0.69 7.17 10.21
C LEU A 143 0.55 5.83 10.93
N CYS A 144 0.23 4.77 10.21
CA CYS A 144 0.30 3.40 10.72
C CYS A 144 1.53 2.72 10.12
N ALA A 145 2.33 2.06 10.95
CA ALA A 145 3.53 1.36 10.53
C ALA A 145 3.52 -0.07 11.09
N TYR A 146 3.59 -1.05 10.19
CA TYR A 146 3.57 -2.48 10.50
C TYR A 146 4.86 -3.10 9.99
N ARG A 147 5.69 -3.61 10.90
CA ARG A 147 6.94 -4.30 10.59
C ARG A 147 6.82 -5.77 10.97
#